data_AF-A0A931Y6T0-F1
#
_entry.id   AF-A0A931Y6T0-F1
#
_cell.length_a   1.000
_cell.length_b   1.000
_cell.length_c   1.000
_cell.angle_alpha   90.00
_cell.angle_beta   90.00
_cell.angle_gamma   90.00
#
_symmetry.space_group_name_H-M   'P 1'
#
loop_
_entity.id
_entity.type
_entity.pdbx_description
1 polymer ?
#
loop_
_entity_poly.entity_id
_entity_poly.type
_entity_poly.pdbx_seq_one_letter_code
_entity_poly.pdbx_strand_id
1 'polypeptide(L)'
;DERVKRFLGTTVTIEYAAELKMDGLAVELVYDNGLFVKGSTRGDGYTGEDVTLNLKTIRAIPLMLIESRSKFPPHIEVRGEVFMKIKELEKLNKKREKKEEPLFANPRNAAAGSVRQLDSKVTAERPLDIYCYGVGKIEGRTFNTHLEVLEALRDWGIKTNPNTKVCKDIDEVIDFYEDWTKKREKLDYEIDGIVIKVNDLKLQDELGTISRSPRWALAAKFPGRQETTLM
;
A
#
# COMPACT_ATOMS: atom_id res chain seq x y z
N ASP A 1 9.01 14.26 13.45
CA ASP A 1 9.74 13.81 14.65
C ASP A 1 9.36 14.60 15.89
N GLU A 2 9.70 15.89 15.97
CA GLU A 2 9.42 16.74 17.15
C GLU A 2 7.98 16.64 17.67
N ARG A 3 6.99 16.66 16.77
CA ARG A 3 5.58 16.51 17.11
C ARG A 3 5.29 15.18 17.83
N VAL A 4 5.88 14.07 17.37
CA VAL A 4 5.71 12.74 17.95
C VAL A 4 6.34 12.71 19.34
N LYS A 5 7.61 13.14 19.46
CA LYS A 5 8.34 13.23 20.72
C LYS A 5 7.60 14.07 21.77
N ARG A 6 7.03 15.21 21.36
CA ARG A 6 6.22 16.07 22.22
C ARG A 6 4.95 15.39 22.72
N PHE A 7 4.24 14.66 21.86
CA PHE A 7 3.03 13.94 22.28
C PHE A 7 3.33 12.80 23.26
N LEU A 8 4.46 12.12 23.07
CA LEU A 8 4.94 11.03 23.94
C LEU A 8 5.68 11.54 25.19
N GLY A 9 5.90 12.85 25.33
CA GLY A 9 6.68 13.41 26.44
C GLY A 9 8.11 12.88 26.53
N THR A 10 8.73 12.50 25.41
CA THR A 10 10.04 11.83 25.38
C THR A 10 11.07 12.60 24.56
N THR A 11 12.34 12.43 24.92
CA THR A 11 13.51 12.89 24.14
C THR A 11 14.26 11.73 23.47
N VAL A 12 13.82 10.49 23.72
CA VAL A 12 14.43 9.28 23.15
C VAL A 12 14.26 9.28 21.63
N THR A 13 15.26 8.77 20.94
CA THR A 13 15.23 8.56 19.50
C THR A 13 14.10 7.61 19.11
N ILE A 14 13.34 7.96 18.09
CA ILE A 14 12.21 7.18 17.58
C ILE A 14 12.60 6.56 16.25
N GLU A 15 12.44 5.24 16.14
CA GLU A 15 12.58 4.54 14.88
C GLU A 15 11.33 4.74 14.00
N TYR A 16 11.55 4.83 12.70
CA TYR A 16 10.50 5.02 11.70
C TYR A 16 10.58 3.95 10.61
N ALA A 17 9.44 3.43 10.18
CA ALA A 17 9.34 2.71 8.93
C ALA A 17 9.01 3.70 7.80
N ALA A 18 9.90 3.79 6.81
CA ALA A 18 9.72 4.58 5.60
C ALA A 18 9.34 3.66 4.43
N GLU A 19 8.19 3.93 3.82
CA GLU A 19 7.60 3.13 2.74
C GLU A 19 7.33 4.00 1.51
N LEU A 20 7.39 3.41 0.32
CA LEU A 20 7.00 4.13 -0.89
C LEU A 20 5.49 4.36 -0.91
N LYS A 21 5.09 5.61 -1.17
CA LYS A 21 3.68 5.95 -1.32
C LYS A 21 3.24 5.63 -2.75
N MET A 22 2.71 4.43 -2.92
CA MET A 22 2.15 3.94 -4.18
C MET A 22 0.99 4.82 -4.64
N ASP A 23 0.91 5.11 -5.94
CA ASP A 23 -0.23 5.81 -6.54
C ASP A 23 -1.16 4.81 -7.23
N GLY A 24 -2.12 4.27 -6.48
CA GLY A 24 -3.02 3.22 -6.94
C GLY A 24 -4.42 3.33 -6.35
N LEU A 25 -5.03 2.17 -6.11
CA LEU A 25 -6.30 2.03 -5.40
C LEU A 25 -6.07 1.28 -4.08
N ALA A 26 -6.29 1.97 -2.96
CA ALA A 26 -6.31 1.35 -1.64
C ALA A 26 -7.45 0.33 -1.51
N VAL A 27 -7.10 -0.86 -1.02
CA VAL A 27 -8.02 -1.99 -0.78
C VAL A 27 -7.76 -2.63 0.56
N GLU A 28 -8.77 -3.34 1.06
CA GLU A 28 -8.68 -4.21 2.23
C GLU A 28 -9.04 -5.64 1.83
N LEU A 29 -8.27 -6.61 2.35
CA LEU A 29 -8.40 -8.04 2.09
C LEU A 29 -8.65 -8.76 3.41
N VAL A 30 -9.78 -9.42 3.55
CA VAL A 30 -10.17 -10.17 4.75
C VAL A 30 -9.90 -11.65 4.52
N TYR A 31 -9.14 -12.24 5.44
CA TYR A 31 -8.86 -13.66 5.47
C TYR A 31 -9.43 -14.29 6.74
N ASP A 32 -10.21 -15.36 6.58
CA ASP A 32 -10.72 -16.20 7.67
C ASP A 32 -10.10 -17.58 7.55
N ASN A 33 -9.41 -18.02 8.61
CA ASN A 33 -8.65 -19.27 8.66
C ASN A 33 -7.75 -19.44 7.41
N GLY A 34 -7.12 -18.35 6.99
CA GLY A 34 -6.23 -18.30 5.83
C GLY A 34 -6.93 -18.16 4.47
N LEU A 35 -8.25 -18.31 4.37
CA LEU A 35 -9.00 -18.19 3.11
C LEU A 35 -9.38 -16.74 2.82
N PHE A 36 -9.14 -16.27 1.59
CA PHE A 36 -9.59 -14.95 1.16
C PHE A 36 -11.12 -14.91 0.97
N VAL A 37 -11.81 -14.30 1.94
CA VAL A 37 -13.29 -14.31 2.02
C VAL A 37 -13.93 -13.04 1.50
N LYS A 38 -13.31 -11.87 1.71
CA LYS A 38 -13.90 -10.58 1.34
C LYS A 38 -12.84 -9.55 0.99
N GLY A 39 -13.06 -8.75 -0.04
CA GLY A 39 -12.20 -7.62 -0.35
C GLY A 39 -13.00 -6.39 -0.74
N SER A 40 -12.54 -5.22 -0.29
CA SER A 40 -13.22 -3.95 -0.48
C SER A 40 -12.28 -2.84 -0.92
N THR A 41 -12.83 -1.83 -1.61
CA THR A 41 -12.12 -0.56 -1.81
C THR A 41 -12.10 0.22 -0.50
N ARG A 42 -11.10 1.09 -0.28
CA ARG A 42 -11.06 1.92 0.94
C ARG A 42 -12.23 2.92 1.03
N GLY A 43 -12.76 3.36 -0.12
CA GLY A 43 -13.80 4.40 -0.19
C GLY A 43 -13.42 5.66 0.62
N ASP A 44 -14.30 6.07 1.54
CA ASP A 44 -14.09 7.22 2.45
C ASP A 44 -13.38 6.85 3.76
N GLY A 45 -12.92 5.60 3.89
CA GLY A 45 -12.33 5.04 5.10
C GLY A 45 -13.33 4.40 6.07
N TYR A 46 -14.64 4.49 5.81
CA TYR A 46 -15.71 3.83 6.56
C TYR A 46 -16.53 2.90 5.67
N THR A 47 -16.88 3.38 4.47
CA THR A 47 -17.69 2.64 3.50
C THR A 47 -16.90 2.48 2.22
N GLY A 48 -16.66 1.22 1.87
CA GLY A 48 -16.04 0.79 0.63
C GLY A 48 -17.02 0.07 -0.29
N GLU A 49 -16.61 -0.17 -1.54
CA GLU A 49 -17.31 -1.07 -2.45
C GLU A 49 -16.82 -2.49 -2.26
N ASP A 50 -17.72 -3.48 -2.28
CA ASP A 50 -17.32 -4.88 -2.38
C ASP A 50 -16.77 -5.16 -3.79
N VAL A 51 -15.50 -5.53 -3.85
CA VAL A 51 -14.78 -5.86 -5.08
C VAL A 51 -14.12 -7.23 -4.96
N THR A 52 -14.68 -8.11 -4.13
CA THR A 52 -14.10 -9.42 -3.78
C THR A 52 -13.80 -10.25 -5.02
N LEU A 53 -14.75 -10.38 -5.95
CA LEU A 53 -14.58 -11.17 -7.17
C LEU A 53 -13.45 -10.63 -8.06
N ASN A 54 -13.32 -9.31 -8.14
CA ASN A 54 -12.33 -8.63 -8.96
C ASN A 54 -10.94 -8.76 -8.35
N LEU A 55 -10.83 -8.66 -7.02
CA LEU A 55 -9.57 -8.87 -6.32
C LEU A 55 -9.09 -10.33 -6.42
N LYS A 56 -10.02 -11.30 -6.42
CA LYS A 56 -9.68 -12.73 -6.64
C LYS A 56 -9.03 -13.00 -8.00
N THR A 57 -9.15 -12.11 -8.98
CA THR A 57 -8.49 -12.26 -10.29
C THR A 57 -7.05 -11.76 -10.31
N ILE A 58 -6.63 -11.00 -9.29
CA ILE A 58 -5.27 -10.45 -9.21
C ILE A 58 -4.33 -11.55 -8.71
N ARG A 59 -3.46 -12.06 -9.58
CA ARG A 59 -2.56 -13.20 -9.29
C ARG A 59 -1.64 -12.98 -8.08
N ALA A 60 -1.31 -11.73 -7.78
CA ALA A 60 -0.46 -11.37 -6.64
C ALA A 60 -1.19 -11.42 -5.29
N ILE A 61 -2.52 -11.58 -5.28
CA ILE A 61 -3.32 -11.78 -4.06
C ILE A 61 -3.45 -13.29 -3.82
N PRO A 62 -2.91 -13.84 -2.72
CA PRO A 62 -3.10 -15.25 -2.40
C PRO A 62 -4.57 -15.51 -2.07
N LEU A 63 -5.16 -16.57 -2.65
CA LEU A 63 -6.53 -17.01 -2.26
C LEU A 63 -6.53 -17.80 -0.95
N MET A 64 -5.38 -18.36 -0.60
CA MET A 64 -5.11 -19.06 0.66
C MET A 64 -3.74 -18.60 1.16
N LEU A 65 -3.68 -18.16 2.41
CA LEU A 65 -2.42 -17.84 3.08
C LEU A 65 -1.59 -19.11 3.30
N ILE A 66 -0.27 -18.95 3.25
CA ILE A 66 0.66 -20.03 3.55
C ILE A 66 1.22 -19.86 4.96
N GLU A 67 1.69 -20.94 5.57
CA GLU A 67 2.41 -20.89 6.84
C GLU A 67 3.89 -21.23 6.57
N SER A 68 4.69 -20.23 6.17
CA SER A 68 6.11 -20.45 5.91
C SER A 68 6.92 -20.57 7.21
N ARG A 69 7.06 -19.47 7.94
CA ARG A 69 7.81 -19.42 9.22
C ARG A 69 6.92 -19.17 10.42
N SER A 70 5.73 -18.63 10.22
CA SER A 70 4.79 -18.35 11.31
C SER A 70 3.35 -18.65 10.90
N LYS A 71 2.54 -19.07 11.86
CA LYS A 71 1.12 -19.39 11.64
C LYS A 71 0.30 -18.14 11.37
N PHE A 72 -0.63 -18.20 10.42
CA PHE A 72 -1.55 -17.10 10.23
C PHE A 72 -2.62 -17.08 11.34
N PRO A 73 -3.14 -15.91 11.72
CA PRO A 73 -4.22 -15.80 12.70
C PRO A 73 -5.56 -16.35 12.15
N PRO A 74 -6.52 -16.73 13.01
CA PRO A 74 -7.85 -17.14 12.59
C PRO A 74 -8.59 -16.09 11.75
N HIS A 75 -8.32 -14.81 12.01
CA HIS A 75 -8.89 -13.69 11.26
C HIS A 75 -7.85 -12.59 11.08
N ILE A 76 -7.74 -12.06 9.86
CA ILE A 76 -6.90 -10.90 9.56
C ILE A 76 -7.46 -10.07 8.41
N GLU A 77 -7.49 -8.75 8.62
CA GLU A 77 -7.69 -7.74 7.61
C GLU A 77 -6.34 -7.20 7.16
N VAL A 78 -6.07 -7.24 5.86
CA VAL A 78 -4.80 -6.80 5.26
C VAL A 78 -5.06 -5.61 4.36
N ARG A 79 -4.30 -4.55 4.54
CA ARG A 79 -4.42 -3.31 3.77
C ARG A 79 -3.31 -3.23 2.73
N GLY A 80 -3.69 -2.87 1.51
CA GLY A 80 -2.75 -2.74 0.41
C GLY A 80 -3.19 -1.75 -0.65
N GLU A 81 -2.30 -1.55 -1.62
CA GLU A 81 -2.53 -0.70 -2.77
C GLU A 81 -2.48 -1.57 -4.04
N VAL A 82 -3.60 -1.65 -4.76
CA VAL A 82 -3.63 -2.23 -6.11
C VAL A 82 -3.12 -1.19 -7.09
N PHE A 83 -2.18 -1.58 -7.94
CA PHE A 83 -1.58 -0.70 -8.93
C PHE A 83 -1.42 -1.40 -10.28
N MET A 84 -1.14 -0.59 -11.31
CA MET A 84 -0.78 -1.05 -12.64
C MET A 84 0.62 -0.54 -12.98
N LYS A 85 1.45 -1.40 -13.57
CA LYS A 85 2.77 -1.00 -14.03
C LYS A 85 2.69 -0.04 -15.21
N ILE A 86 3.63 0.90 -15.32
CA ILE A 86 3.64 1.95 -16.35
C ILE A 86 3.62 1.34 -17.76
N LYS A 87 4.50 0.37 -18.02
CA LYS A 87 4.56 -0.33 -19.33
C LYS A 87 3.29 -1.11 -19.65
N GLU A 88 2.58 -1.59 -18.63
CA GLU A 88 1.36 -2.35 -18.81
C GLU A 88 0.16 -1.42 -19.12
N LEU A 89 0.15 -0.22 -18.55
CA LEU A 89 -0.77 0.84 -18.95
C LEU A 89 -0.59 1.21 -20.42
N GLU A 90 0.66 1.41 -20.88
CA GLU A 90 0.93 1.75 -22.28
C GLU A 90 0.38 0.68 -23.23
N LYS A 91 0.62 -0.61 -22.92
CA LYS A 91 0.07 -1.74 -23.69
C LYS A 91 -1.45 -1.75 -23.67
N LEU A 92 -2.05 -1.47 -22.52
CA LEU A 92 -3.50 -1.40 -22.37
C LEU A 92 -4.08 -0.26 -23.22
N ASN A 93 -3.53 0.95 -23.14
CA ASN A 93 -3.98 2.09 -23.93
C ASN A 93 -3.84 1.83 -25.43
N LYS A 94 -2.76 1.20 -25.90
CA LYS A 94 -2.63 0.78 -27.31
C LYS A 94 -3.74 -0.19 -27.75
N LYS A 95 -4.21 -1.08 -26.88
CA LYS A 95 -5.34 -1.98 -27.19
C LYS A 95 -6.66 -1.21 -27.23
N ARG A 96 -6.84 -0.22 -26.34
CA ARG A 96 -8.04 0.62 -26.25
C ARG A 96 -8.17 1.57 -27.43
N GLU A 97 -7.07 2.19 -27.85
CA GLU A 97 -6.99 3.05 -29.03
C GLU A 97 -7.44 2.31 -30.30
N LYS A 98 -6.97 1.07 -30.51
CA LYS A 98 -7.40 0.22 -31.63
C LYS A 98 -8.90 -0.14 -31.62
N LYS A 99 -9.54 -0.03 -30.46
CA LYS A 99 -10.97 -0.28 -30.26
C LYS A 99 -11.77 1.02 -30.15
N GLU A 100 -11.14 2.18 -30.37
CA GLU A 100 -11.74 3.51 -30.20
C GLU A 100 -12.33 3.74 -28.79
N GLU A 101 -11.76 3.07 -27.79
CA GLU A 101 -12.13 3.22 -26.39
C GLU A 101 -11.36 4.37 -25.72
N PRO A 102 -11.96 5.11 -24.76
CA PRO A 102 -11.27 6.16 -24.03
C PRO A 102 -10.00 5.66 -23.33
N LEU A 103 -8.88 6.36 -23.51
CA LEU A 103 -7.61 6.00 -22.88
C LEU A 103 -7.61 6.33 -21.37
N PHE A 104 -6.85 5.56 -20.60
CA PHE A 104 -6.60 5.90 -19.20
C PHE A 104 -5.51 6.97 -19.11
N ALA A 105 -5.78 8.02 -18.33
CA ALA A 105 -4.85 9.14 -18.18
C ALA A 105 -3.58 8.80 -17.38
N ASN A 106 -3.68 7.90 -16.40
CA ASN A 106 -2.55 7.51 -15.54
C ASN A 106 -2.75 6.09 -14.96
N PRO A 107 -1.71 5.46 -14.40
CA PRO A 107 -1.79 4.09 -13.87
C PRO A 107 -2.80 3.92 -12.74
N ARG A 108 -2.97 4.94 -11.89
CA ARG A 108 -3.95 4.94 -10.81
C ARG A 108 -5.38 4.81 -11.33
N ASN A 109 -5.75 5.62 -12.32
CA ASN A 109 -7.07 5.58 -12.94
C ASN A 109 -7.32 4.24 -13.64
N ALA A 110 -6.29 3.69 -14.30
CA ALA A 110 -6.37 2.37 -14.91
C ALA A 110 -6.58 1.26 -13.87
N ALA A 111 -5.84 1.28 -12.76
CA ALA A 111 -6.02 0.33 -11.66
C ALA A 111 -7.42 0.45 -11.04
N ALA A 112 -7.84 1.67 -10.70
CA ALA A 112 -9.14 1.92 -10.09
C ALA A 112 -10.31 1.49 -10.99
N GLY A 113 -10.28 1.90 -12.26
CA GLY A 113 -11.29 1.51 -13.25
C GLY A 113 -11.29 0.00 -13.52
N SER A 114 -10.13 -0.65 -13.47
CA SER A 114 -10.00 -2.11 -13.65
C SER A 114 -10.58 -2.90 -12.48
N VAL A 115 -10.35 -2.47 -11.24
CA VAL A 115 -10.87 -3.15 -10.04
C VAL A 115 -12.38 -2.98 -9.90
N ARG A 116 -12.96 -1.89 -10.42
CA ARG A 116 -14.41 -1.60 -10.31
C ARG A 116 -15.27 -2.08 -11.48
N GLN A 117 -14.76 -2.99 -12.31
CA GLN A 117 -15.56 -3.58 -13.39
C GLN A 117 -16.72 -4.42 -12.83
N LEU A 118 -17.89 -4.35 -13.46
CA LEU A 118 -19.02 -5.18 -13.06
C LEU A 118 -18.78 -6.67 -13.35
N ASP A 119 -18.12 -6.97 -14.47
CA ASP A 119 -17.69 -8.33 -14.81
C ASP A 119 -16.21 -8.53 -14.43
N SER A 120 -15.98 -9.36 -13.41
CA SER A 120 -14.63 -9.73 -12.94
C SER A 120 -13.75 -10.35 -14.03
N LYS A 121 -14.32 -10.94 -15.10
CA LYS A 121 -13.54 -11.44 -16.24
C LYS A 121 -12.78 -10.31 -16.94
N VAL A 122 -13.38 -9.12 -17.00
CA VAL A 122 -12.71 -7.93 -17.54
C VAL A 122 -11.54 -7.54 -16.66
N THR A 123 -11.66 -7.64 -15.33
CA THR A 123 -10.54 -7.40 -14.39
C THR A 123 -9.45 -8.46 -14.54
N ALA A 124 -9.80 -9.72 -14.77
CA ALA A 124 -8.85 -10.82 -14.95
C ALA A 124 -7.90 -10.62 -16.15
N GLU A 125 -8.34 -9.88 -17.17
CA GLU A 125 -7.52 -9.50 -18.33
C GLU A 125 -6.58 -8.32 -18.03
N ARG A 126 -6.75 -7.63 -16.90
CA ARG A 126 -5.95 -6.45 -16.55
C ARG A 126 -4.69 -6.88 -15.79
N PRO A 127 -3.52 -6.34 -16.18
CA PRO A 127 -2.24 -6.66 -15.54
C PRO A 127 -2.08 -5.88 -14.21
N LEU A 128 -2.93 -6.19 -13.24
CA LEU A 128 -2.90 -5.60 -11.90
C LEU A 128 -1.91 -6.33 -11.00
N ASP A 129 -1.34 -5.57 -10.06
CA ASP A 129 -0.45 -6.06 -9.02
C ASP A 129 -0.80 -5.37 -7.69
N ILE A 130 -0.25 -5.84 -6.58
CA ILE A 130 -0.54 -5.30 -5.25
C ILE A 130 0.71 -5.26 -4.37
N TYR A 131 0.79 -4.22 -3.53
CA TYR A 131 1.66 -4.23 -2.35
C TYR A 131 0.83 -3.95 -1.10
N CYS A 132 0.96 -4.82 -0.11
CA CYS A 132 0.35 -4.66 1.21
C CYS A 132 1.31 -3.93 2.15
N TYR A 133 0.76 -3.06 2.98
CA TYR A 133 1.50 -2.10 3.80
C TYR A 133 1.02 -2.03 5.25
N GLY A 134 0.10 -2.89 5.66
CA GLY A 134 -0.41 -2.91 7.02
C GLY A 134 -1.59 -3.83 7.20
N VAL A 135 -2.12 -3.82 8.41
CA VAL A 135 -3.24 -4.67 8.84
C VAL A 135 -4.32 -3.82 9.50
N GLY A 136 -5.56 -4.29 9.42
CA GLY A 136 -6.71 -3.80 10.17
C GLY A 136 -6.90 -4.66 11.42
N LYS A 137 -8.09 -5.24 11.58
CA LYS A 137 -8.37 -6.21 12.64
C LYS A 137 -7.52 -7.48 12.48
N ILE A 138 -6.98 -7.96 13.59
CA ILE A 138 -6.28 -9.24 13.70
C ILE A 138 -6.68 -9.93 15.00
N GLU A 139 -6.93 -11.25 14.94
CA GLU A 139 -7.33 -12.03 16.11
C GLU A 139 -6.23 -12.99 16.55
N GLY A 140 -6.00 -13.10 17.86
CA GLY A 140 -5.08 -14.08 18.44
C GLY A 140 -3.58 -13.83 18.16
N ARG A 141 -3.22 -12.64 17.66
CA ARG A 141 -1.82 -12.27 17.40
C ARG A 141 -1.59 -10.78 17.65
N THR A 142 -0.42 -10.46 18.19
CA THR A 142 0.06 -9.09 18.41
C THR A 142 1.46 -8.95 17.83
N PHE A 143 1.82 -7.72 17.47
CA PHE A 143 3.15 -7.36 16.98
C PHE A 143 3.71 -6.23 17.83
N ASN A 144 5.03 -6.13 17.92
CA ASN A 144 5.71 -5.03 18.60
C ASN A 144 6.05 -3.91 17.63
N THR A 145 6.39 -4.26 16.38
CA THR A 145 6.80 -3.28 15.37
C THR A 145 6.05 -3.42 14.06
N HIS A 146 5.99 -2.33 13.30
CA HIS A 146 5.46 -2.30 11.94
C HIS A 146 6.29 -3.18 11.01
N LEU A 147 7.60 -3.27 11.21
CA LEU A 147 8.46 -4.19 10.47
C LEU A 147 8.03 -5.65 10.67
N GLU A 148 7.77 -6.09 11.91
CA GLU A 148 7.29 -7.45 12.21
C GLU A 148 5.96 -7.75 11.51
N VAL A 149 5.07 -6.76 11.37
CA VAL A 149 3.83 -6.89 10.59
C VAL A 149 4.16 -7.21 9.13
N LEU A 150 5.04 -6.42 8.49
CA LEU A 150 5.39 -6.65 7.09
C LEU A 150 6.12 -7.98 6.88
N GLU A 151 6.95 -8.41 7.83
CA GLU A 151 7.60 -9.72 7.81
C GLU A 151 6.59 -10.86 7.90
N ALA A 152 5.62 -10.77 8.82
CA ALA A 152 4.56 -11.77 8.93
C ALA A 152 3.70 -11.85 7.67
N LEU A 153 3.34 -10.70 7.07
CA LEU A 153 2.64 -10.67 5.79
C LEU A 153 3.44 -11.43 4.71
N ARG A 154 4.75 -11.19 4.59
CA ARG A 154 5.61 -11.92 3.65
C ARG A 154 5.65 -13.42 3.93
N ASP A 155 5.74 -13.82 5.20
CA ASP A 155 5.73 -15.23 5.61
C ASP A 155 4.41 -15.93 5.26
N TRP A 156 3.31 -15.16 5.13
CA TRP A 156 2.01 -15.65 4.71
C TRP A 156 1.76 -15.63 3.20
N GLY A 157 2.78 -15.30 2.41
CA GLY A 157 2.70 -15.20 0.96
C GLY A 157 2.08 -13.90 0.47
N ILE A 158 1.87 -12.93 1.37
CA ILE A 158 1.36 -11.61 1.01
C ILE A 158 2.52 -10.72 0.55
N LYS A 159 2.35 -10.12 -0.62
CA LYS A 159 3.37 -9.27 -1.23
C LYS A 159 3.43 -7.90 -0.54
N THR A 160 4.60 -7.56 0.00
CA THR A 160 4.93 -6.22 0.55
C THR A 160 5.95 -5.51 -0.34
N ASN A 161 6.02 -4.18 -0.29
CA ASN A 161 7.00 -3.44 -1.10
C ASN A 161 8.44 -3.78 -0.64
N PRO A 162 9.35 -4.17 -1.55
CA PRO A 162 10.72 -4.55 -1.17
C PRO A 162 11.60 -3.36 -0.78
N ASN A 163 11.14 -2.13 -1.03
CA ASN A 163 11.90 -0.91 -0.79
C ASN A 163 11.63 -0.28 0.57
N THR A 164 10.82 -0.93 1.43
CA THR A 164 10.59 -0.44 2.79
C THR A 164 11.90 -0.46 3.60
N LYS A 165 12.17 0.61 4.33
CA LYS A 165 13.34 0.75 5.20
C LYS A 165 12.91 1.11 6.62
N VAL A 166 13.50 0.45 7.62
CA VAL A 166 13.48 0.96 9.00
C VAL A 166 14.62 1.95 9.14
N CYS A 167 14.27 3.19 9.46
CA CYS A 167 15.15 4.31 9.70
C CYS A 167 15.30 4.50 11.21
N LYS A 168 16.54 4.62 11.69
CA LYS A 168 16.83 4.73 13.13
C LYS A 168 16.35 6.04 13.75
N ASP A 169 16.27 7.08 12.94
CA ASP A 169 15.88 8.43 13.33
C ASP A 169 15.27 9.18 12.12
N ILE A 170 15.01 10.47 12.30
CA ILE A 170 14.42 11.33 11.28
C ILE A 170 15.40 11.66 10.13
N ASP A 171 16.70 11.70 10.40
CA ASP A 171 17.71 12.03 9.39
C ASP A 171 17.80 10.90 8.36
N GLU A 172 17.78 9.64 8.82
CA GLU A 172 17.70 8.49 7.92
C GLU A 172 16.39 8.43 7.10
N VAL A 173 15.29 9.03 7.59
CA VAL A 173 14.04 9.18 6.82
C VAL A 173 14.17 10.26 5.75
N ILE A 174 14.85 11.36 6.06
CA ILE A 174 15.14 12.45 5.11
C ILE A 174 16.02 11.91 3.98
N ASP A 175 17.08 11.16 4.30
CA ASP A 175 17.92 10.50 3.30
C ASP A 175 17.11 9.57 2.39
N PHE A 176 16.21 8.76 2.97
CA PHE A 176 15.34 7.89 2.21
C PHE A 176 14.41 8.66 1.26
N TYR A 177 13.85 9.79 1.73
CA TYR A 177 13.01 10.67 0.92
C TYR A 177 13.78 11.27 -0.26
N GLU A 178 14.98 11.81 -0.02
CA GLU A 178 15.81 12.40 -1.06
C GLU A 178 16.26 11.37 -2.10
N ASP A 179 16.63 10.19 -1.65
CA ASP A 179 17.01 9.07 -2.51
C ASP A 179 15.88 8.68 -3.45
N TRP A 180 14.68 8.49 -2.92
CA TRP A 180 13.54 8.08 -3.74
C TRP A 180 12.99 9.21 -4.61
N THR A 181 13.17 10.47 -4.21
CA THR A 181 12.89 11.61 -5.08
C THR A 181 13.70 11.51 -6.39
N LYS A 182 14.97 11.08 -6.31
CA LYS A 182 15.88 10.92 -7.47
C LYS A 182 15.68 9.59 -8.21
N LYS A 183 15.28 8.53 -7.50
CA LYS A 183 15.18 7.15 -8.03
C LYS A 183 13.80 6.80 -8.58
N ARG A 184 12.73 7.55 -8.27
CA ARG A 184 11.34 7.19 -8.60
C ARG A 184 11.09 6.82 -10.06
N GLU A 185 11.79 7.46 -11.00
CA GLU A 185 11.64 7.20 -12.45
C GLU A 185 12.18 5.85 -12.90
N LYS A 186 12.97 5.16 -12.06
CA LYS A 186 13.49 3.83 -12.34
C LYS A 186 12.52 2.72 -11.97
N LEU A 187 11.44 3.04 -11.25
CA LEU A 187 10.40 2.08 -10.87
C LEU A 187 9.51 1.74 -12.07
N ASP A 188 8.96 0.54 -12.07
CA ASP A 188 7.96 0.12 -13.06
C ASP A 188 6.52 0.49 -12.67
N TYR A 189 6.35 1.18 -11.55
CA TYR A 189 5.09 1.68 -11.01
C TYR A 189 5.24 3.12 -10.51
N GLU A 190 4.12 3.84 -10.43
CA GLU A 190 4.08 5.22 -9.97
C GLU A 190 4.08 5.33 -8.44
N ILE A 191 4.84 6.31 -7.94
CA ILE A 191 4.86 6.72 -6.54
C ILE A 191 4.79 8.25 -6.45
N ASP A 192 4.02 8.77 -5.51
CA ASP A 192 3.83 10.23 -5.34
C ASP A 192 4.52 10.78 -4.08
N GLY A 193 5.23 9.94 -3.34
CA GLY A 193 5.94 10.31 -2.12
C GLY A 193 6.43 9.10 -1.33
N ILE A 194 6.63 9.33 -0.03
CA ILE A 194 6.83 8.28 0.97
C ILE A 194 5.75 8.36 2.05
N VAL A 195 5.52 7.25 2.73
CA VAL A 195 4.77 7.18 3.98
C VAL A 195 5.74 6.87 5.09
N ILE A 196 5.76 7.73 6.11
CA ILE A 196 6.59 7.62 7.31
C ILE A 196 5.67 7.15 8.42
N LYS A 197 6.03 6.08 9.13
CA LYS A 197 5.29 5.53 10.26
C LYS A 197 6.23 5.35 11.45
N VAL A 198 5.79 5.65 12.66
CA VAL A 198 6.52 5.22 13.88
C VAL A 198 6.62 3.69 13.85
N ASN A 199 7.81 3.13 14.04
CA ASN A 199 8.01 1.68 13.89
C ASN A 199 7.39 0.90 15.06
N ASP A 200 7.46 1.40 16.29
CA ASP A 200 6.91 0.75 17.48
C ASP A 200 5.38 0.90 17.54
N LEU A 201 4.65 -0.22 17.60
CA LEU A 201 3.18 -0.24 17.60
C LEU A 201 2.56 0.21 18.93
N LYS A 202 3.26 0.04 20.07
CA LYS A 202 2.77 0.57 21.36
C LYS A 202 2.79 2.10 21.33
N LEU A 203 3.82 2.68 20.70
CA LEU A 203 3.85 4.13 20.48
C LEU A 203 2.77 4.58 19.49
N GLN A 204 2.44 3.79 18.47
CA GLN A 204 1.31 4.10 17.58
C GLN A 204 -0.01 4.15 18.35
N ASP A 205 -0.26 3.18 19.23
CA ASP A 205 -1.46 3.12 20.07
C ASP A 205 -1.55 4.32 21.02
N GLU A 206 -0.45 4.68 21.68
CA GLU A 206 -0.38 5.85 22.57
C GLU A 206 -0.63 7.18 21.83
N LEU A 207 -0.04 7.33 20.63
CA LEU A 207 -0.22 8.51 19.79
C LEU A 207 -1.67 8.64 19.28
N GLY A 208 -2.31 7.51 18.99
CA GLY A 208 -3.69 7.44 18.53
C GLY A 208 -3.97 8.17 17.21
N THR A 209 -5.22 8.61 17.04
CA THR A 209 -5.70 9.29 15.82
C THR A 209 -6.32 10.65 16.13
N ILE A 210 -6.32 11.55 15.15
CA ILE A 210 -7.05 12.82 15.18
C ILE A 210 -7.81 12.99 13.87
N SER A 211 -9.11 13.26 13.95
CA SER A 211 -9.95 13.54 12.77
C SER A 211 -9.70 12.56 11.61
N ARG A 212 -9.66 11.25 11.93
CA ARG A 212 -9.44 10.13 10.98
C ARG A 212 -8.02 9.95 10.45
N SER A 213 -7.06 10.75 10.93
CA SER A 213 -5.65 10.65 10.55
C SER A 213 -4.82 10.14 11.73
N PRO A 214 -3.93 9.14 11.53
CA PRO A 214 -3.02 8.70 12.57
C PRO A 214 -2.03 9.81 12.94
N ARG A 215 -1.76 9.99 14.24
CA ARG A 215 -0.72 10.93 14.68
C ARG A 215 0.69 10.40 14.46
N TRP A 216 0.81 9.08 14.35
CA TRP A 216 2.04 8.30 14.21
C TRP A 216 2.48 8.07 12.75
N ALA A 217 1.72 8.55 11.76
CA ALA A 217 2.14 8.46 10.36
C ALA A 217 1.95 9.77 9.58
N LEU A 218 2.75 9.94 8.54
CA LEU A 218 2.72 11.08 7.64
C LEU A 218 3.01 10.64 6.20
N ALA A 219 2.23 11.14 5.25
CA ALA A 219 2.55 11.05 3.83
C ALA A 219 3.35 12.29 3.41
N ALA A 220 4.62 12.12 3.08
CA ALA A 220 5.48 13.16 2.54
C ALA A 220 5.51 13.05 1.01
N LYS A 221 4.76 13.94 0.34
CA LYS A 221 4.69 13.95 -1.12
C LYS A 221 5.96 14.53 -1.74
N PHE A 222 6.40 13.93 -2.84
CA PHE A 222 7.46 14.52 -3.65
C PHE A 222 7.01 15.84 -4.28
N PRO A 223 7.95 16.72 -4.65
CA PRO A 223 7.64 17.83 -5.53
C PRO A 223 7.00 17.34 -6.83
N GLY A 224 6.09 18.14 -7.37
CA GLY A 224 5.53 17.91 -8.71
C GLY A 224 6.64 17.74 -9.72
N ARG A 225 6.40 16.93 -10.77
CA ARG A 225 7.35 16.83 -11.88
C ARG A 225 7.46 18.22 -12.52
N GLN A 226 8.67 18.76 -12.63
CA GLN A 226 8.89 19.91 -13.51
C GLN A 226 8.65 19.40 -14.94
N GLU A 227 7.57 19.83 -15.58
CA GLU A 227 7.43 19.64 -17.02
C GLU A 227 8.49 20.49 -17.70
N THR A 228 9.52 19.86 -18.23
CA THR A 228 10.35 20.51 -19.25
C THR A 228 9.46 20.70 -20.46
N THR A 229 8.77 21.84 -20.51
CA THR A 229 8.08 22.27 -21.72
C THR A 229 9.17 22.60 -22.73
N LEU A 230 9.53 21.63 -23.57
CA LEU A 230 10.20 21.92 -24.82
C LEU A 230 9.12 22.52 -25.73
N MET A 231 9.13 23.86 -25.84
CA MET A 231 8.42 24.58 -26.91
C MET A 231 9.04 24.25 -28.26
#